data_AF-A0A7X8ELS9-F1
#
_entry.id   AF-A0A7X8ELS9-F1
#
_cell.length_a   1.000
_cell.length_b   1.000
_cell.length_c   1.000
_cell.angle_alpha   90.00
_cell.angle_beta   90.00
_cell.angle_gamma   90.00
#
_symmetry.space_group_name_H-M   'P 1'
#
loop_
_entity.id
_entity.type
_entity.pdbx_description
1 polymer ?
#
loop_
_entity_poly.entity_id
_entity_poly.type
_entity_poly.pdbx_seq_one_letter_code
_entity_poly.pdbx_strand_id
1 'polypeptide(L)'
;MLEFSTPVTPAEFRRLEEFLKALRTECDATINPKSALISVEFESEFRSKLLAHHCFMGSPLFQESFDSAFIAACEQSGHSVVKAPEGQRFWDVKVNGRKISLKSSKAKSMKKDTLHISKLTEAAWIQDCRTSSIRRKNTLTLFNEYCNEVDAIIQLR
;
A
#
# COMPACT_ATOMS: atom_id res chain seq x y z
N MET A 1 29.45 9.13 5.41
CA MET A 1 28.51 10.21 5.02
C MET A 1 28.76 10.47 3.55
N LEU A 2 27.77 10.32 2.68
CA LEU A 2 27.93 10.71 1.28
C LEU A 2 27.90 12.23 1.22
N GLU A 3 28.94 12.86 0.71
CA GLU A 3 28.94 14.30 0.46
C GLU A 3 28.22 14.58 -0.85
N PHE A 4 27.07 15.26 -0.77
CA PHE A 4 26.35 15.76 -1.94
C PHE A 4 26.65 17.25 -2.08
N SER A 5 27.42 17.63 -3.10
CA SER A 5 27.64 19.04 -3.46
C SER A 5 27.07 19.29 -4.84
N THR A 6 26.04 20.14 -4.91
CA THR A 6 25.43 20.57 -6.17
C THR A 6 25.02 22.03 -6.02
N PRO A 7 25.42 22.93 -6.93
CA PRO A 7 24.98 24.32 -6.90
C PRO A 7 23.47 24.39 -7.12
N VAL A 8 22.77 25.16 -6.28
CA VAL A 8 21.32 25.34 -6.32
C VAL A 8 20.95 26.82 -6.25
N THR A 9 19.83 27.18 -6.88
CA THR A 9 19.22 28.50 -6.76
C THR A 9 18.65 28.71 -5.34
N PRO A 10 18.40 29.97 -4.93
CA PRO A 10 17.75 30.24 -3.64
C PRO A 10 16.38 29.57 -3.47
N ALA A 11 15.63 29.35 -4.56
CA ALA A 11 14.32 28.70 -4.51
C ALA A 11 14.45 27.17 -4.28
N GLU A 12 15.39 26.54 -4.97
CA GLU A 12 15.71 25.11 -4.78
C GLU A 12 16.25 24.85 -3.37
N PHE A 13 17.12 25.73 -2.86
CA PHE A 13 17.61 25.63 -1.49
C PHE A 13 16.48 25.61 -0.46
N ARG A 14 15.54 26.57 -0.53
CA ARG A 14 14.37 26.60 0.36
C ARG A 14 13.54 25.31 0.28
N ARG A 15 13.35 24.77 -0.93
CA ARG A 15 12.59 23.52 -1.11
C ARG A 15 13.32 22.30 -0.59
N LEU A 16 14.64 22.23 -0.74
CA LEU A 16 15.46 21.17 -0.15
C LEU A 16 15.43 21.24 1.38
N GLU A 17 15.51 22.43 1.97
CA GLU A 17 15.37 22.60 3.43
C GLU A 17 14.01 22.13 3.94
N GLU A 18 12.91 22.55 3.29
CA GLU A 18 11.55 22.10 3.63
C GLU A 18 11.42 20.58 3.53
N PHE A 19 11.94 19.99 2.45
CA PHE A 19 11.90 18.55 2.22
C PHE A 19 12.71 17.77 3.27
N LEU A 20 13.95 18.18 3.54
CA LEU A 20 14.80 17.56 4.56
C LEU A 20 14.19 17.67 5.95
N LYS A 21 13.56 18.80 6.27
CA LYS A 21 12.81 18.97 7.52
C LYS A 21 11.65 17.99 7.60
N ALA A 22 10.89 17.83 6.52
CA ALA A 22 9.78 16.87 6.47
C ALA A 22 10.26 15.42 6.65
N LEU A 23 11.35 15.00 5.98
CA LEU A 23 11.93 13.66 6.12
C LEU A 23 12.44 13.34 7.53
N ARG A 24 12.76 14.38 8.31
CA ARG A 24 13.21 14.27 9.70
C ARG A 24 12.07 14.38 10.72
N THR A 25 10.82 14.47 10.27
CA THR A 25 9.68 14.45 11.18
C THR A 25 9.69 13.14 11.97
N GLU A 26 9.67 13.24 13.29
CA GLU A 26 9.64 12.08 14.18
C GLU A 26 8.38 11.24 13.90
N CYS A 27 8.57 9.93 13.84
CA CYS A 27 7.50 8.96 13.62
C CYS A 27 7.72 7.79 14.58
N ASP A 28 6.66 7.44 15.32
CA ASP A 28 6.68 6.23 16.13
C ASP A 28 6.34 5.02 15.25
N ALA A 29 7.35 4.20 14.99
CA ALA A 29 7.18 2.95 14.25
C ALA A 29 7.19 1.75 15.20
N THR A 30 6.14 0.93 15.15
CA THR A 30 6.11 -0.38 15.80
C THR A 30 6.02 -1.46 14.74
N ILE A 31 7.11 -2.22 14.57
CA ILE A 31 7.19 -3.32 13.62
C ILE A 31 6.91 -4.63 14.34
N ASN A 32 6.10 -5.50 13.73
CA ASN A 32 5.96 -6.87 14.21
C ASN A 32 7.27 -7.64 13.91
N PRO A 33 8.04 -8.08 14.91
CA PRO A 33 9.33 -8.74 14.68
C PRO A 33 9.20 -10.10 13.98
N LYS A 34 7.99 -10.66 13.92
CA LYS A 34 7.67 -11.89 13.19
C LYS A 34 7.19 -11.62 11.75
N SER A 35 7.17 -10.37 11.31
CA SER A 35 6.78 -10.03 9.95
C SER A 35 7.82 -10.56 8.97
N ALA A 36 7.36 -11.33 7.98
CA ALA A 36 8.22 -11.82 6.90
C ALA A 36 8.49 -10.76 5.80
N LEU A 37 7.85 -9.59 5.91
CA LEU A 37 7.81 -8.58 4.85
C LEU A 37 8.19 -7.18 5.33
N ILE A 38 7.90 -6.86 6.59
CA ILE A 38 8.14 -5.53 7.15
C ILE A 38 9.37 -5.61 8.03
N SER A 39 10.52 -5.25 7.46
CA SER A 39 11.80 -5.09 8.17
C SER A 39 12.04 -3.62 8.54
N VAL A 40 13.16 -3.35 9.22
CA VAL A 40 13.58 -1.97 9.54
C VAL A 40 13.94 -1.21 8.25
N GLU A 41 14.56 -1.88 7.28
CA GLU A 41 14.88 -1.31 5.98
C GLU A 41 13.62 -0.96 5.20
N PHE A 42 12.62 -1.85 5.21
CA PHE A 42 11.31 -1.56 4.61
C PHE A 42 10.68 -0.34 5.28
N GLU A 43 10.63 -0.31 6.61
CA GLU A 43 10.02 0.79 7.36
C GLU A 43 10.68 2.12 7.02
N SER A 44 12.02 2.17 7.04
CA SER A 44 12.76 3.40 6.79
C SER A 44 12.46 3.98 5.40
N GLU A 45 12.43 3.12 4.38
CA GLU A 45 12.13 3.52 3.00
C GLU A 45 10.67 3.91 2.82
N PHE A 46 9.75 3.12 3.39
CA PHE A 46 8.33 3.39 3.32
C PHE A 46 7.99 4.71 4.02
N ARG A 47 8.52 4.94 5.23
CA ARG A 47 8.37 6.18 5.99
C ARG A 47 8.92 7.39 5.24
N SER A 48 10.12 7.27 4.66
CA SER A 48 10.71 8.33 3.84
C SER A 48 9.76 8.76 2.71
N LYS A 49 9.17 7.79 2.00
CA LYS A 49 8.17 8.08 0.95
C LYS A 49 6.87 8.68 1.48
N LEU A 50 6.37 8.23 2.63
CA LEU A 50 5.18 8.82 3.25
C LEU A 50 5.41 10.29 3.64
N LEU A 51 6.53 10.58 4.30
CA LEU A 51 6.90 11.94 4.70
C LEU A 51 7.11 12.85 3.50
N ALA A 52 7.76 12.34 2.45
CA ALA A 52 7.91 13.05 1.18
C ALA A 52 6.56 13.40 0.55
N HIS A 53 5.64 12.44 0.49
CA HIS A 53 4.30 12.67 -0.05
C HIS A 53 3.56 13.75 0.76
N HIS A 54 3.58 13.66 2.09
CA HIS A 54 2.91 14.63 2.94
C HIS A 54 3.50 16.04 2.85
N CYS A 55 4.81 16.16 2.64
CA CYS A 55 5.48 17.45 2.43
C CYS A 55 4.91 18.24 1.24
N PHE A 56 4.60 17.56 0.13
CA PHE A 56 4.22 18.23 -1.12
C PHE A 56 2.73 18.17 -1.43
N MET A 57 2.04 17.10 -1.05
CA MET A 57 0.65 16.87 -1.43
C MET A 57 -0.36 17.27 -0.35
N GLY A 58 0.07 17.38 0.91
CA GLY A 58 -0.80 17.78 2.04
C GLY A 58 -2.04 16.91 2.24
N SER A 59 -2.09 15.72 1.64
CA SER A 59 -3.26 14.84 1.60
C SER A 59 -2.88 13.39 1.92
N PRO A 60 -3.85 12.53 2.30
CA PRO A 60 -3.60 11.09 2.48
C PRO A 60 -3.15 10.44 1.17
N LEU A 61 -2.30 9.42 1.26
CA LEU A 61 -1.87 8.67 0.07
C LEU A 61 -3.07 8.09 -0.67
N PHE A 62 -3.16 8.41 -1.96
CA PHE A 62 -4.05 7.72 -2.88
C PHE A 62 -3.51 6.31 -3.18
N GLN A 63 -4.37 5.43 -3.67
CA GLN A 63 -4.04 4.03 -3.94
C GLN A 63 -2.75 3.87 -4.75
N GLU A 64 -2.61 4.60 -5.86
CA GLU A 64 -1.42 4.51 -6.72
C GLU A 64 -0.13 4.94 -6.00
N SER A 65 -0.22 5.98 -5.16
CA SER A 65 0.92 6.44 -4.34
C SER A 65 1.28 5.40 -3.30
N PHE A 66 0.29 4.75 -2.68
CA PHE A 66 0.52 3.67 -1.73
C PHE A 66 1.20 2.48 -2.38
N ASP A 67 0.70 2.03 -3.54
CA ASP A 67 1.26 0.89 -4.27
C ASP A 67 2.71 1.17 -4.68
N SER A 68 2.99 2.37 -5.20
CA SER A 68 4.34 2.81 -5.56
C SER A 68 5.28 2.92 -4.35
N ALA A 69 4.76 3.38 -3.19
CA ALA A 69 5.56 3.45 -1.97
C ALA A 69 5.89 2.07 -1.42
N PHE A 70 4.91 1.18 -1.38
CA PHE A 70 5.04 -0.18 -0.88
C PHE A 70 6.01 -1.00 -1.74
N ILE A 71 5.90 -0.91 -3.07
CA ILE A 71 6.75 -1.63 -4.02
C ILE A 71 8.21 -1.21 -3.85
N ALA A 72 8.48 0.11 -3.85
CA ALA A 72 9.85 0.59 -3.71
C ALA A 72 10.47 0.21 -2.36
N ALA A 73 9.68 0.25 -1.27
CA ALA A 73 10.15 -0.18 0.04
C ALA A 73 10.45 -1.69 0.06
N CYS A 74 9.65 -2.52 -0.61
CA CYS A 74 9.95 -3.94 -0.78
C CYS A 74 11.25 -4.15 -1.58
N GLU A 75 11.40 -3.48 -2.72
CA GLU A 75 12.58 -3.60 -3.58
C GLU A 75 13.86 -3.18 -2.84
N GLN A 76 13.82 -2.05 -2.14
CA GLN A 76 14.96 -1.50 -1.42
C GLN A 76 15.33 -2.29 -0.14
N SER A 77 14.37 -3.03 0.43
CA SER A 77 14.61 -4.00 1.51
C SER A 77 15.07 -5.37 0.99
N GLY A 78 15.35 -5.49 -0.32
CA GLY A 78 15.92 -6.69 -0.93
C GLY A 78 14.89 -7.78 -1.26
N HIS A 79 13.59 -7.45 -1.28
CA HIS A 79 12.56 -8.39 -1.71
C HIS A 79 12.43 -8.41 -3.24
N SER A 80 12.15 -9.60 -3.78
CA SER A 80 11.76 -9.75 -5.18
C SER A 80 10.32 -9.28 -5.35
N VAL A 81 10.09 -8.36 -6.28
CA VAL A 81 8.76 -7.76 -6.53
C VAL A 81 8.35 -7.93 -7.99
N VAL A 82 7.10 -8.37 -8.20
CA VAL A 82 6.48 -8.46 -9.52
C VAL A 82 5.09 -7.85 -9.46
N LYS A 83 4.84 -6.80 -10.24
CA LYS A 83 3.50 -6.18 -10.35
C LYS A 83 2.53 -7.14 -11.03
N ALA A 84 1.26 -7.08 -10.61
CA ALA A 84 0.20 -7.80 -11.29
C ALA A 84 0.05 -7.30 -12.75
N PRO A 85 -0.17 -8.19 -13.73
CA PRO A 85 -0.52 -7.79 -15.08
C PRO A 85 -1.77 -6.92 -15.13
N GLU A 86 -1.90 -6.10 -16.16
CA GLU A 86 -3.14 -5.33 -16.36
C GLU A 86 -4.34 -6.28 -16.50
N GLY A 87 -5.44 -5.95 -15.83
CA GLY A 87 -6.64 -6.80 -15.78
C GLY A 87 -6.54 -8.00 -14.84
N GLN A 88 -5.40 -8.24 -14.19
CA GLN A 88 -5.29 -9.25 -13.14
C GLN A 88 -6.25 -8.94 -12.00
N ARG A 89 -6.96 -9.97 -11.54
CA ARG A 89 -7.92 -9.86 -10.44
C ARG A 89 -7.24 -10.16 -9.10
N PHE A 90 -7.79 -9.55 -8.05
CA PHE A 90 -7.58 -9.82 -6.63
C PHE A 90 -6.27 -9.38 -5.98
N TRP A 91 -5.13 -9.55 -6.64
CA TRP A 91 -3.83 -9.14 -6.11
C TRP A 91 -3.21 -8.06 -6.98
N ASP A 92 -2.40 -7.22 -6.35
CA ASP A 92 -1.82 -6.02 -6.96
C ASP A 92 -0.31 -6.21 -7.17
N VAL A 93 0.35 -6.97 -6.28
CA VAL A 93 1.78 -7.25 -6.34
C VAL A 93 2.11 -8.64 -5.82
N LYS A 94 3.15 -9.27 -6.35
CA LYS A 94 3.75 -10.48 -5.81
C LYS A 94 5.10 -10.16 -5.20
N VAL A 95 5.29 -10.47 -3.91
CA VAL A 95 6.54 -10.23 -3.18
C VAL A 95 7.10 -11.55 -2.66
N ASN A 96 8.34 -11.89 -3.04
CA ASN A 96 8.98 -13.18 -2.71
C ASN A 96 8.07 -14.38 -3.00
N GLY A 97 7.36 -14.35 -4.14
CA GLY A 97 6.43 -15.40 -4.55
C GLY A 97 5.00 -15.28 -3.99
N ARG A 98 4.76 -14.46 -2.96
CA ARG A 98 3.44 -14.29 -2.31
C ARG A 98 2.61 -13.22 -3.00
N LYS A 99 1.39 -13.53 -3.40
CA LYS A 99 0.42 -12.60 -4.01
C LYS A 99 -0.26 -11.76 -2.93
N ILE A 100 -0.11 -10.44 -3.05
CA ILE A 100 -0.58 -9.47 -2.06
C ILE A 100 -1.60 -8.54 -2.69
N SER A 101 -2.72 -8.34 -1.99
CA SER A 101 -3.70 -7.31 -2.27
C SER A 101 -3.38 -6.06 -1.45
N LEU A 102 -3.09 -4.95 -2.11
CA LEU A 102 -2.85 -3.65 -1.50
C LEU A 102 -4.15 -2.84 -1.44
N LYS A 103 -4.44 -2.24 -0.29
CA LYS A 103 -5.63 -1.42 -0.09
C LYS A 103 -5.30 -0.15 0.68
N SER A 104 -5.74 1.00 0.19
CA SER A 104 -5.76 2.25 0.94
C SER A 104 -7.18 2.54 1.43
N SER A 105 -7.33 3.17 2.60
CA SER A 105 -8.65 3.50 3.16
C SER A 105 -8.63 4.82 3.92
N LYS A 106 -9.51 5.75 3.53
CA LYS A 106 -9.72 6.99 4.28
C LYS A 106 -10.61 6.80 5.53
N ALA A 107 -11.08 5.57 5.79
CA ALA A 107 -12.00 5.30 6.89
C ALA A 107 -11.28 5.47 8.23
N LYS A 108 -11.79 6.37 9.07
CA LYS A 108 -11.28 6.56 10.45
C LYS A 108 -11.54 5.35 11.36
N SER A 109 -12.43 4.45 10.94
CA SER A 109 -12.94 3.30 11.70
C SER A 109 -12.19 1.98 11.45
N MET A 110 -10.97 2.02 10.93
CA MET A 110 -10.16 0.82 10.71
C MET A 110 -9.97 0.06 12.04
N LYS A 111 -10.24 -1.25 12.02
CA LYS A 111 -10.13 -2.13 13.18
C LYS A 111 -8.98 -3.09 12.99
N LYS A 112 -8.24 -3.38 14.05
CA LYS A 112 -7.09 -4.27 14.02
C LYS A 112 -7.44 -5.68 13.53
N ASP A 113 -8.57 -6.21 13.99
CA ASP A 113 -8.96 -7.61 13.76
C ASP A 113 -10.08 -7.76 12.72
N THR A 114 -10.39 -6.70 11.97
CA THR A 114 -11.46 -6.74 10.96
C THR A 114 -11.12 -5.88 9.77
N LEU A 115 -11.16 -6.49 8.58
CA LEU A 115 -11.02 -5.82 7.31
C LEU A 115 -12.36 -5.82 6.56
N HIS A 116 -12.77 -4.66 6.07
CA HIS A 116 -13.94 -4.54 5.19
C HIS A 116 -13.51 -4.56 3.73
N ILE A 117 -14.05 -5.52 2.95
CA ILE A 117 -13.75 -5.68 1.52
C ILE A 117 -15.06 -5.55 0.72
N SER A 118 -15.42 -4.33 0.32
CA SER A 118 -16.66 -4.08 -0.44
C SER A 118 -16.58 -4.53 -1.90
N LYS A 119 -15.40 -4.45 -2.52
CA LYS A 119 -15.16 -4.78 -3.94
C LYS A 119 -15.64 -6.18 -4.35
N LEU A 120 -15.60 -7.17 -3.44
CA LEU A 120 -16.08 -8.54 -3.73
C LEU A 120 -17.61 -8.63 -3.83
N THR A 121 -18.32 -7.58 -3.45
CA THR A 121 -19.77 -7.48 -3.60
C THR A 121 -20.17 -6.61 -4.79
N GLU A 122 -19.28 -5.73 -5.29
CA GLU A 122 -19.61 -4.68 -6.27
C GLU A 122 -19.64 -5.16 -7.73
N ALA A 123 -19.21 -6.39 -8.03
CA ALA A 123 -19.18 -6.88 -9.40
C ALA A 123 -20.59 -6.87 -10.02
N ALA A 124 -20.73 -6.30 -11.23
CA ALA A 124 -22.04 -6.13 -11.89
C ALA A 124 -22.84 -7.44 -11.96
N TRP A 125 -22.20 -8.54 -12.36
CA TRP A 125 -22.84 -9.86 -12.42
C TRP A 125 -23.32 -10.39 -11.05
N ILE A 126 -22.74 -9.92 -9.93
CA ILE A 126 -23.28 -10.18 -8.59
C ILE A 126 -24.47 -9.27 -8.33
N GLN A 127 -24.37 -7.98 -8.62
CA GLN A 127 -25.46 -7.02 -8.35
C GLN A 127 -26.71 -7.25 -9.20
N ASP A 128 -26.56 -7.69 -10.45
CA ASP A 128 -27.63 -7.91 -11.43
C ASP A 128 -28.42 -9.21 -11.21
N CYS A 129 -28.08 -9.97 -10.17
CA CYS A 129 -28.78 -11.19 -9.83
C CYS A 129 -30.21 -10.90 -9.32
N ARG A 130 -31.19 -11.61 -9.86
CA ARG A 130 -32.63 -11.43 -9.54
C ARG A 130 -33.01 -11.65 -8.07
N THR A 131 -32.23 -12.43 -7.31
CA THR A 131 -32.58 -12.76 -5.92
C THR A 131 -31.37 -12.61 -4.98
N SER A 132 -31.65 -12.29 -3.71
CA SER A 132 -30.64 -12.22 -2.65
C SER A 132 -29.90 -13.54 -2.43
N SER A 133 -30.58 -14.68 -2.62
CA SER A 133 -29.97 -16.01 -2.49
C SER A 133 -28.88 -16.24 -3.54
N ILE A 134 -29.14 -15.87 -4.81
CA ILE A 134 -28.15 -15.98 -5.88
C ILE A 134 -26.99 -15.02 -5.63
N ARG A 135 -27.27 -13.77 -5.21
CA ARG A 135 -26.22 -12.80 -4.82
C ARG A 135 -25.27 -13.37 -3.77
N ARG A 136 -25.83 -13.90 -2.69
CA ARG A 136 -25.05 -14.53 -1.61
C ARG A 136 -24.19 -15.68 -2.14
N LYS A 137 -24.76 -16.59 -2.93
CA LYS A 137 -24.02 -17.71 -3.52
C LYS A 137 -22.83 -17.21 -4.35
N ASN A 138 -23.07 -16.24 -5.23
CA ASN A 138 -22.07 -15.69 -6.12
C ASN A 138 -20.96 -14.93 -5.38
N THR A 139 -21.31 -14.14 -4.36
CA THR A 139 -20.32 -13.50 -3.48
C THR A 139 -19.46 -14.52 -2.75
N LEU A 140 -20.04 -15.61 -2.24
CA LEU A 140 -19.27 -16.66 -1.56
C LEU A 140 -18.33 -17.40 -2.52
N THR A 141 -18.79 -17.71 -3.74
CA THR A 141 -17.92 -18.27 -4.79
C THR A 141 -16.74 -17.35 -5.06
N LEU A 142 -17.01 -16.06 -5.28
CA LEU A 142 -15.97 -15.07 -5.56
C LEU A 142 -15.00 -14.88 -4.39
N PHE A 143 -15.51 -14.91 -3.16
CA PHE A 143 -14.69 -14.85 -1.96
C PHE A 143 -13.76 -16.06 -1.85
N ASN A 144 -14.24 -17.26 -2.18
CA ASN A 144 -13.38 -18.45 -2.22
C ASN A 144 -12.31 -18.35 -3.31
N GLU A 145 -12.65 -17.85 -4.50
CA GLU A 145 -11.66 -17.55 -5.56
C GLU A 145 -10.59 -16.57 -5.06
N TYR A 146 -11.02 -15.50 -4.38
CA TYR A 146 -10.14 -14.51 -3.79
C TYR A 146 -9.19 -15.14 -2.76
N CYS A 147 -9.70 -15.95 -1.83
CA CYS A 147 -8.89 -16.61 -0.81
C CYS A 147 -7.90 -17.64 -1.38
N ASN A 148 -8.20 -18.24 -2.53
CA ASN A 148 -7.29 -19.16 -3.20
C ASN A 148 -6.18 -18.44 -3.97
N GLU A 149 -6.41 -17.19 -4.36
CA GLU A 149 -5.50 -16.42 -5.21
C GLU A 149 -4.65 -15.41 -4.43
N VAL A 150 -5.10 -14.97 -3.25
CA VAL A 150 -4.43 -13.92 -2.45
C VAL A 150 -3.88 -14.48 -1.15
N ASP A 151 -2.57 -14.35 -0.96
CA ASP A 151 -1.86 -14.85 0.23
C ASP A 151 -1.90 -13.87 1.41
N ALA A 152 -2.04 -12.57 1.14
CA ALA A 152 -2.07 -11.53 2.16
C ALA A 152 -2.76 -10.26 1.67
N ILE A 153 -3.26 -9.48 2.64
CA ILE A 153 -3.78 -8.13 2.41
C ILE A 153 -2.97 -7.16 3.25
N ILE A 154 -2.46 -6.11 2.61
CA ILE A 154 -1.83 -4.99 3.30
C ILE A 154 -2.73 -3.77 3.12
N GLN A 155 -3.12 -3.17 4.24
CA GLN A 155 -3.96 -1.98 4.25
C GLN A 155 -3.22 -0.77 4.83
N LEU A 156 -3.23 0.34 4.11
CA LEU A 156 -2.83 1.67 4.58
C LEU A 156 -4.08 2.51 4.89
N ARG A 157 -4.01 3.33 5.94
CA ARG A 157 -5.00 4.36 6.23
C ARG A 157 -4.50 5.73 5.80
#